data_AF-J7TLH7-F1
#
_entry.id   AF-J7TLH7-F1
#
_cell.length_a   1.000
_cell.length_b   1.000
_cell.length_c   1.000
_cell.angle_alpha   90.00
_cell.angle_beta   90.00
_cell.angle_gamma   90.00
#
_symmetry.space_group_name_H-M   'P 1'
#
loop_
_entity.id
_entity.type
_entity.pdbx_description
1 polymer ?
#
loop_
_entity_poly.entity_id
_entity_poly.type
_entity_poly.pdbx_seq_one_letter_code
_entity_poly.pdbx_strand_id
1 'polypeptide(L)'
;MRGSLRALRVSAHCLIRRTGEIVQYVPFDARAWHAGVSCYQGTEKCNDFSVGIELEGTDTRPFTDEQYRALTAVTQVLLAHYPQIKGHITGHSDIAPGRKTDPGPCFDWNRYRNSLNPADVPAE
;
A
#
# COMPACT_ATOMS: atom_id res chain seq x y z
N MET A 1 -6.85 -36.91 2.08
CA MET A 1 -5.88 -35.83 2.36
C MET A 1 -6.65 -34.55 2.70
N ARG A 2 -6.64 -34.11 3.95
CA ARG A 2 -7.17 -32.79 4.33
C ARG A 2 -6.03 -31.79 4.12
N GLY A 3 -6.13 -30.96 3.08
CA GLY A 3 -5.22 -29.83 2.89
C GLY A 3 -5.38 -28.89 4.08
N SER A 4 -4.37 -28.82 4.93
CA SER A 4 -4.31 -27.82 5.99
C SER A 4 -4.19 -26.45 5.34
N LEU A 5 -5.25 -25.64 5.42
CA LEU A 5 -5.14 -24.19 5.31
C LEU A 5 -4.23 -23.77 6.46
N ARG A 6 -2.91 -23.70 6.22
CA ARG A 6 -2.02 -22.93 7.10
C ARG A 6 -2.70 -21.57 7.24
N ALA A 7 -3.12 -21.23 8.44
CA ALA A 7 -3.78 -19.97 8.72
C ALA A 7 -2.82 -18.84 8.32
N LEU A 8 -2.97 -18.35 7.09
CA LEU A 8 -2.26 -17.18 6.60
C LEU A 8 -2.75 -16.03 7.46
N ARG A 9 -1.89 -15.57 8.38
CA ARG A 9 -2.13 -14.33 9.10
C ARG A 9 -1.90 -13.20 8.12
N VAL A 10 -2.98 -12.68 7.56
CA VAL A 10 -2.97 -11.53 6.64
C VAL A 10 -3.72 -10.38 7.28
N SER A 11 -3.15 -9.19 7.16
CA SER A 11 -3.78 -7.94 7.58
C SER A 11 -3.12 -6.78 6.84
N ALA A 12 -3.85 -5.69 6.68
CA ALA A 12 -3.33 -4.40 6.25
C ALA A 12 -3.56 -3.38 7.37
N HIS A 13 -2.89 -2.23 7.31
CA HIS A 13 -3.20 -1.14 8.23
C HIS A 13 -4.57 -0.56 7.88
N CYS A 14 -4.76 -0.23 6.60
CA CYS A 14 -6.04 0.28 6.09
C CYS A 14 -6.50 -0.47 4.84
N LEU A 15 -7.81 -0.53 4.66
CA LEU A 15 -8.49 -0.78 3.39
C LEU A 15 -9.28 0.47 3.01
N ILE A 16 -9.17 0.89 1.75
CA ILE A 16 -9.98 1.95 1.16
C ILE A 16 -10.97 1.34 0.17
N ARG A 17 -12.25 1.39 0.52
CA ARG A 17 -13.34 0.87 -0.32
C ARG A 17 -13.53 1.71 -1.56
N ARG A 18 -14.27 1.19 -2.55
CA ARG A 18 -14.61 1.91 -3.79
C ARG A 18 -15.28 3.28 -3.56
N THR A 19 -15.97 3.43 -2.44
CA THR A 19 -16.66 4.66 -2.02
C THR A 19 -15.71 5.70 -1.39
N GLY A 20 -14.43 5.37 -1.20
CA GLY A 20 -13.46 6.19 -0.46
C GLY A 20 -13.52 6.01 1.06
N GLU A 21 -14.40 5.15 1.57
CA GLU A 21 -14.42 4.81 2.99
C GLU A 21 -13.11 4.13 3.39
N ILE A 22 -12.47 4.65 4.45
CA ILE A 22 -11.24 4.10 5.01
C ILE A 22 -11.60 3.26 6.23
N VAL A 23 -11.22 1.97 6.20
CA VAL A 23 -11.35 1.05 7.32
C VAL A 23 -9.96 0.72 7.83
N GLN A 24 -9.67 1.04 9.09
CA GLN A 24 -8.39 0.71 9.73
C GLN A 24 -8.50 -0.58 10.54
N TYR A 25 -7.58 -1.53 10.30
CA TYR A 25 -7.53 -2.82 11.02
C TYR A 25 -6.35 -2.91 11.98
N VAL A 26 -5.23 -2.26 11.67
CA VAL A 26 -4.00 -2.29 12.45
C VAL A 26 -3.51 -0.85 12.69
N PRO A 27 -3.14 -0.48 13.93
CA PRO A 27 -2.48 0.81 14.20
C PRO A 27 -1.19 0.97 13.38
N PHE A 28 -0.86 2.18 12.92
CA PHE A 28 0.31 2.40 12.06
C PHE A 28 1.65 2.10 12.75
N ASP A 29 1.72 2.18 14.08
CA ASP A 29 2.91 1.81 14.86
C ASP A 29 3.03 0.30 15.13
N ALA A 30 2.02 -0.48 14.72
CA ALA A 30 1.99 -1.93 14.89
C ALA A 30 2.24 -2.63 13.55
N ARG A 31 2.79 -3.83 13.61
CA ARG A 31 3.09 -4.63 12.42
C ARG A 31 1.82 -5.27 11.84
N ALA A 32 1.44 -4.87 10.63
CA ALA A 32 0.50 -5.62 9.80
C ALA A 32 1.20 -6.71 8.96
N TRP A 33 0.42 -7.62 8.38
CA TRP A 33 0.92 -8.74 7.57
C TRP A 33 0.40 -8.69 6.13
N HIS A 34 0.84 -7.67 5.37
CA HIS A 34 0.37 -7.40 4.01
C HIS A 34 1.40 -7.79 2.94
N ALA A 35 2.69 -7.52 3.17
CA ALA A 35 3.74 -7.63 2.16
C ALA A 35 4.22 -9.07 1.92
N GLY A 36 4.02 -10.00 2.86
CA GLY A 36 4.54 -11.38 2.76
C GLY A 36 6.06 -11.43 2.53
N VAL A 37 6.54 -12.43 1.77
CA VAL A 37 7.94 -12.51 1.33
C VAL A 37 8.21 -11.38 0.34
N SER A 38 9.07 -10.45 0.73
CA SER A 38 9.28 -9.16 0.05
C SER A 38 10.66 -8.59 0.35
N CYS A 39 11.17 -7.74 -0.55
CA CYS A 39 12.42 -7.00 -0.40
C CYS A 39 12.30 -5.61 -1.04
N TYR A 40 12.68 -4.57 -0.28
CA TYR A 40 12.72 -3.19 -0.76
C TYR A 40 14.13 -2.64 -0.58
N GLN A 41 14.75 -2.18 -1.68
CA GLN A 41 16.12 -1.63 -1.68
C GLN A 41 17.15 -2.50 -0.94
N GLY A 42 17.07 -3.83 -1.12
CA GLY A 42 17.96 -4.80 -0.47
C GLY A 42 17.57 -5.20 0.95
N THR A 43 16.53 -4.59 1.53
CA THR A 43 16.02 -4.94 2.86
C THR A 43 14.82 -5.87 2.76
N GLU A 44 14.97 -7.10 3.25
CA GLU A 44 13.91 -8.11 3.26
C GLU A 44 12.86 -7.86 4.36
N LYS A 45 11.71 -8.55 4.26
CA LYS A 45 10.61 -8.57 5.25
C LYS A 45 9.95 -7.19 5.41
N CYS A 46 9.43 -6.63 4.33
CA CYS A 46 8.86 -5.28 4.33
C CYS A 46 7.76 -5.05 5.37
N ASN A 47 7.04 -6.08 5.84
CA ASN A 47 6.09 -5.95 6.96
C ASN A 47 6.71 -5.34 8.23
N ASP A 48 8.03 -5.48 8.42
CA ASP A 48 8.72 -5.03 9.63
C ASP A 48 8.94 -3.50 9.65
N PHE A 49 8.81 -2.84 8.49
CA PHE A 49 9.13 -1.41 8.34
C PHE A 49 8.23 -0.64 7.36
N SER A 50 7.06 -1.19 7.00
CA SER A 50 6.14 -0.55 6.05
C SER A 50 4.71 -0.47 6.57
N VAL A 51 3.97 0.51 6.03
CA VAL A 51 2.54 0.66 6.23
C VAL A 51 1.80 0.19 4.98
N GLY A 52 1.14 -0.97 5.05
CA GLY A 52 0.25 -1.45 3.99
C GLY A 52 -1.12 -0.77 3.96
N ILE A 53 -1.43 -0.15 2.82
CA ILE A 53 -2.75 0.41 2.49
C ILE A 53 -3.30 -0.36 1.30
N GLU A 54 -4.46 -1.00 1.47
CA GLU A 54 -5.15 -1.75 0.43
C GLU A 54 -6.22 -0.89 -0.24
N LEU A 55 -6.34 -0.97 -1.56
CA LEU A 55 -7.44 -0.39 -2.31
C LEU A 55 -8.37 -1.50 -2.77
N GLU A 56 -9.67 -1.41 -2.47
CA GLU A 56 -10.66 -2.33 -3.02
C GLU A 56 -10.68 -2.21 -4.56
N GLY A 57 -10.33 -3.30 -5.26
CA GLY A 57 -10.21 -3.25 -6.71
C GLY A 57 -9.55 -4.49 -7.29
N THR A 58 -9.20 -4.40 -8.56
CA THR A 58 -8.49 -5.43 -9.31
C THR A 58 -7.48 -4.76 -10.24
N ASP A 59 -6.45 -5.50 -10.66
CA ASP A 59 -5.42 -5.03 -11.59
C ASP A 59 -5.97 -4.58 -12.95
N THR A 60 -7.22 -4.96 -13.27
CA THR A 60 -7.88 -4.77 -14.58
C THR A 60 -8.99 -3.72 -14.56
N ARG A 61 -9.27 -3.08 -13.42
CA ARG A 61 -10.32 -2.08 -13.29
C ARG A 61 -9.75 -0.79 -12.69
N PRO A 62 -10.00 0.39 -13.32
CA PRO A 62 -9.58 1.67 -12.77
C PRO A 62 -10.08 1.89 -11.33
N PHE A 63 -9.24 2.50 -10.48
CA PHE A 63 -9.62 2.95 -9.14
C PHE A 63 -10.50 4.21 -9.20
N THR A 64 -11.41 4.39 -8.23
CA THR A 64 -12.31 5.55 -8.22
C THR A 64 -11.61 6.82 -7.79
N ASP A 65 -12.22 7.97 -8.13
CA ASP A 65 -11.78 9.26 -7.65
C ASP A 65 -11.84 9.37 -6.12
N GLU A 66 -12.83 8.74 -5.51
CA GLU A 66 -12.97 8.65 -4.05
C GLU A 66 -11.79 7.90 -3.41
N GLN A 67 -11.33 6.82 -4.04
CA GLN A 67 -10.18 6.05 -3.56
C GLN A 67 -8.88 6.85 -3.64
N TYR A 68 -8.64 7.54 -4.75
CA TYR A 68 -7.46 8.41 -4.87
C TYR A 68 -7.51 9.51 -3.81
N ARG A 69 -8.63 10.20 -3.63
CA ARG A 69 -8.77 11.26 -2.61
C ARG A 69 -8.50 10.72 -1.19
N ALA A 70 -9.06 9.57 -0.85
CA ALA A 70 -8.85 8.94 0.45
C ALA A 70 -7.38 8.49 0.64
N LEU A 71 -6.78 7.88 -0.38
CA LEU A 71 -5.38 7.46 -0.34
C LEU A 71 -4.45 8.66 -0.13
N THR A 72 -4.65 9.73 -0.90
CA THR A 72 -3.89 10.99 -0.74
C THR A 72 -3.99 11.54 0.67
N ALA A 73 -5.20 11.58 1.25
CA ALA A 73 -5.40 12.07 2.61
C ALA A 73 -4.67 11.21 3.65
N VAL A 74 -4.76 9.88 3.55
CA VAL A 74 -4.03 8.96 4.44
C VAL A 74 -2.52 9.15 4.30
N THR A 75 -2.01 9.19 3.07
CA THR A 75 -0.58 9.36 2.81
C THR A 75 -0.05 10.68 3.35
N GLN A 76 -0.79 11.79 3.22
CA GLN A 76 -0.37 13.08 3.77
C GLN A 76 -0.23 13.03 5.31
N VAL A 77 -1.15 12.35 6.00
CA VAL A 77 -1.07 12.14 7.45
C VAL A 77 0.16 11.29 7.80
N LEU A 78 0.41 10.21 7.06
CA LEU A 78 1.57 9.35 7.28
C LEU A 78 2.89 10.10 7.01
N LEU A 79 2.98 10.90 5.95
CA LEU A 79 4.18 11.68 5.63
C LEU A 79 4.47 12.76 6.69
N ALA A 80 3.42 13.36 7.26
CA ALA A 80 3.57 14.33 8.34
C ALA A 80 4.03 13.68 9.65
N HIS A 81 3.54 12.48 9.96
CA HIS A 81 3.85 11.78 11.22
C HIS A 81 5.15 10.96 11.16
N TYR A 82 5.45 10.36 10.01
CA TYR A 82 6.64 9.53 9.75
C TYR A 82 7.46 10.12 8.60
N PRO A 83 8.23 11.20 8.82
CA PRO A 83 9.01 11.84 7.75
C PRO A 83 9.99 10.91 7.03
N GLN A 84 10.35 9.78 7.63
CA GLN A 84 11.24 8.76 7.06
C GLN A 84 10.64 8.04 5.86
N ILE A 85 9.32 8.11 5.64
CA ILE A 85 8.66 7.48 4.48
C ILE A 85 8.66 8.39 3.23
N LYS A 86 9.14 9.63 3.34
CA LYS A 86 9.27 10.55 2.19
C LYS A 86 10.14 9.91 1.11
N GLY A 87 9.68 9.95 -0.14
CA GLY A 87 10.32 9.26 -1.26
C GLY A 87 10.20 7.72 -1.24
N HIS A 88 9.56 7.12 -0.23
CA HIS A 88 9.44 5.67 -0.06
C HIS A 88 7.99 5.20 -0.18
N ILE A 89 7.47 5.26 -1.40
CA ILE A 89 6.12 4.80 -1.77
C ILE A 89 6.23 3.87 -2.97
N THR A 90 5.73 2.65 -2.86
CA THR A 90 5.93 1.59 -3.86
C THR A 90 4.74 0.63 -3.89
N GLY A 91 4.58 -0.10 -5.00
CA GLY A 91 3.60 -1.15 -5.14
C GLY A 91 4.06 -2.48 -4.53
N HIS A 92 3.12 -3.39 -4.30
CA HIS A 92 3.45 -4.75 -3.85
C HIS A 92 4.20 -5.54 -4.93
N SER A 93 3.90 -5.28 -6.20
CA SER A 93 4.61 -5.78 -7.38
C SER A 93 6.11 -5.50 -7.34
N ASP A 94 6.50 -4.34 -6.81
CA ASP A 94 7.88 -3.86 -6.84
C ASP A 94 8.72 -4.52 -5.76
N ILE A 95 8.12 -4.78 -4.59
CA ILE A 95 8.79 -5.45 -3.46
C ILE A 95 8.70 -6.97 -3.52
N ALA A 96 7.84 -7.52 -4.39
CA ALA A 96 7.65 -8.96 -4.55
C ALA A 96 7.46 -9.36 -6.04
N PRO A 97 8.43 -9.03 -6.91
CA PRO A 97 8.32 -9.27 -8.34
C PRO A 97 8.17 -10.77 -8.64
N GLY A 98 7.31 -11.10 -9.61
CA GLY A 98 6.98 -12.47 -10.00
C GLY A 98 6.03 -13.20 -9.04
N ARG A 99 5.79 -12.67 -7.83
CA ARG A 99 4.81 -13.21 -6.86
C ARG A 99 3.53 -12.38 -6.80
N LYS A 100 3.65 -11.07 -6.93
CA LYS A 100 2.54 -10.11 -6.76
C LYS A 100 2.48 -9.15 -7.95
N THR A 101 1.27 -8.70 -8.24
CA THR A 101 0.96 -7.85 -9.39
C THR A 101 0.25 -6.55 -8.98
N ASP A 102 -0.32 -6.51 -7.78
CA ASP A 102 -0.94 -5.33 -7.19
C ASP A 102 0.08 -4.20 -6.91
N PRO A 103 -0.30 -2.93 -7.10
CA PRO A 103 -1.65 -2.43 -7.36
C PRO A 103 -2.09 -2.52 -8.84
N GLY A 104 -1.26 -3.10 -9.71
CA GLY A 104 -1.59 -3.40 -11.10
C GLY A 104 -1.53 -2.18 -12.03
N PRO A 105 -1.65 -2.40 -13.35
CA PRO A 105 -1.55 -1.35 -14.36
C PRO A 105 -2.70 -0.33 -14.29
N CYS A 106 -3.82 -0.67 -13.67
CA CYS A 106 -4.93 0.26 -13.46
C CYS A 106 -4.72 1.25 -12.32
N PHE A 107 -3.65 1.11 -11.53
CA PHE A 107 -3.25 2.14 -10.57
C PHE A 107 -2.42 3.22 -11.27
N ASP A 108 -3.05 4.36 -11.51
CA ASP A 108 -2.40 5.56 -12.03
C ASP A 108 -1.47 6.21 -10.99
N TRP A 109 -0.20 5.81 -11.02
CA TRP A 109 0.87 6.36 -10.18
C TRP A 109 1.07 7.86 -10.39
N ASN A 110 0.94 8.37 -11.63
CA ASN A 110 1.15 9.78 -11.95
C ASN A 110 0.06 10.62 -11.31
N ARG A 111 -1.21 10.22 -11.47
CA ARG A 111 -2.34 10.85 -10.80
C ARG A 111 -2.15 10.91 -9.28
N TYR A 112 -1.75 9.80 -8.68
CA TYR A 112 -1.54 9.74 -7.24
C TYR A 112 -0.38 10.63 -6.78
N ARG A 113 0.80 10.54 -7.39
CA ARG A 113 1.97 11.35 -7.01
C ARG A 113 1.73 12.85 -7.22
N ASN A 114 1.06 13.23 -8.31
CA ASN A 114 0.70 14.63 -8.57
C ASN A 114 -0.30 15.21 -7.55
N SER A 115 -0.97 14.36 -6.75
CA SER A 115 -1.85 14.82 -5.67
C SER A 115 -1.12 15.02 -4.33
N LEU A 116 0.15 14.61 -4.24
CA LEU A 116 0.99 14.76 -3.07
C LEU A 116 1.89 15.99 -3.21
N ASN A 117 2.47 16.43 -2.08
CA ASN A 117 3.44 17.52 -2.10
C ASN A 117 4.74 17.04 -2.78
N PRO A 118 5.20 17.72 -3.86
CA PRO A 118 6.42 17.33 -4.57
C PRO A 118 7.68 17.29 -3.70
N ALA A 119 7.72 18.05 -2.61
CA ALA A 119 8.83 18.03 -1.66
C ALA A 119 8.90 16.74 -0.82
N ASP A 120 7.77 16.05 -0.65
CA ASP A 120 7.65 14.83 0.16
C ASP A 120 7.74 13.56 -0.71
N VAL A 121 7.35 13.67 -1.98
CA VAL A 121 7.43 12.59 -2.97
C VAL A 121 7.98 13.18 -4.26
N PRO A 122 9.32 13.17 -4.43
CA PRO A 122 9.95 13.64 -5.66
C PRO A 122 9.40 12.86 -6.85
N ALA A 123 9.19 13.55 -7.97
CA ALA A 123 8.96 12.88 -9.25
C ALA A 123 10.18 12.02 -9.59
N GLU A 124 9.93 10.81 -10.10
CA GLU A 124 10.96 9.95 -10.69
C GLU A 124 11.54 10.55 -11.99
#